data_AF-A0A6M3KKA3-F1
#
_entry.id   AF-A0A6M3KKA3-F1
#
_cell.length_a   1.000
_cell.length_b   1.000
_cell.length_c   1.000
_cell.angle_alpha   90.00
_cell.angle_beta   90.00
_cell.angle_gamma   90.00
#
_symmetry.space_group_name_H-M   'P 1'
#
loop_
_entity.id
_entity.type
_entity.pdbx_description
1 polymer ?
#
loop_
_entity_poly.entity_id
_entity_poly.type
_entity_poly.pdbx_seq_one_letter_code
_entity_poly.pdbx_strand_id
1 'polypeptide(L)'
;MKWPKTIRIGYRTVRLIWDSPLGTALANDQGAALAGCARHVSGEMFLATGMDRQEQASTVLHELIHLVLKQSAQDQWEQEERVVSALASGPAQAMQDNPKLWRQIAKALKKKRAQQPGWWKTPA
;
A
#
# COMPACT_ATOMS: atom_id res chain seq x y z
N MET A 1 -1.11 -2.84 -17.38
CA MET A 1 -0.06 -2.21 -16.54
C MET A 1 0.45 -3.26 -15.57
N LYS A 2 1.77 -3.41 -15.44
CA LYS A 2 2.40 -4.45 -14.60
C LYS A 2 3.01 -3.78 -13.37
N TRP A 3 2.68 -4.30 -12.17
CA TRP A 3 3.30 -3.87 -10.91
C TRP A 3 4.80 -4.17 -10.93
N PRO A 4 5.63 -3.36 -10.25
CA PRO A 4 7.04 -3.68 -10.13
C PRO A 4 7.22 -4.96 -9.30
N LYS A 5 8.27 -5.71 -9.60
CA LYS A 5 8.62 -6.92 -8.81
C LYS A 5 9.30 -6.58 -7.49
N THR A 6 9.82 -5.35 -7.37
CA THR A 6 10.51 -4.87 -6.18
C THR A 6 10.15 -3.42 -5.89
N ILE A 7 10.19 -3.04 -4.62
CA ILE A 7 10.03 -1.67 -4.13
C ILE A 7 11.24 -1.35 -3.26
N ARG A 8 11.87 -0.19 -3.49
CA ARG A 8 12.96 0.32 -2.66
C ARG A 8 12.44 1.30 -1.61
N ILE A 9 12.94 1.23 -0.38
CA ILE A 9 12.61 2.15 0.71
C ILE A 9 13.90 2.51 1.43
N GLY A 10 14.52 3.62 1.01
CA GLY A 10 15.83 4.05 1.48
C GLY A 10 16.92 3.03 1.14
N TYR A 11 17.41 2.33 2.16
CA TYR A 11 18.43 1.29 2.02
C TYR A 11 17.87 -0.12 1.79
N ARG A 12 16.56 -0.34 1.96
CA ARG A 12 15.94 -1.66 1.81
C ARG A 12 15.30 -1.84 0.43
N THR A 13 15.31 -3.07 -0.06
CA THR A 13 14.55 -3.49 -1.23
C THR A 13 13.63 -4.64 -0.83
N VAL A 14 12.36 -4.51 -1.17
CA VAL A 14 11.29 -5.46 -0.83
C VAL A 14 10.78 -6.10 -2.11
N ARG A 15 10.62 -7.43 -2.12
CA ARG A 15 10.04 -8.17 -3.24
C ARG A 15 8.52 -8.20 -3.13
N LEU A 16 7.84 -7.97 -4.25
CA LEU A 16 6.39 -8.09 -4.37
C LEU A 16 6.03 -9.47 -4.91
N ILE A 17 5.26 -10.21 -4.13
CA ILE A 17 4.87 -11.59 -4.41
C ILE A 17 3.34 -11.63 -4.45
N TRP A 18 2.81 -12.07 -5.59
CA TRP A 18 1.38 -12.29 -5.79
C TRP A 18 1.14 -13.79 -5.64
N ASP A 19 0.61 -14.20 -4.50
CA ASP A 19 0.79 -15.59 -4.03
C ASP A 19 -0.50 -16.43 -4.06
N SER A 20 -1.63 -15.87 -3.61
CA SER A 20 -2.87 -16.62 -3.45
C SER A 20 -4.11 -15.86 -3.89
N PRO A 21 -5.25 -16.50 -4.18
CA PRO A 21 -6.53 -15.82 -4.26
C PRO A 21 -6.86 -15.03 -2.98
N LEU A 22 -7.64 -13.96 -3.10
CA LEU A 22 -8.17 -13.22 -1.96
C LEU A 22 -9.01 -14.16 -1.08
N GLY A 23 -8.76 -14.14 0.24
CA GLY A 23 -9.52 -14.95 1.20
C GLY A 23 -8.95 -16.32 1.54
N THR A 24 -7.83 -16.77 0.92
CA THR A 24 -7.43 -18.19 1.01
C THR A 24 -6.02 -18.49 1.53
N ALA A 25 -5.13 -17.52 1.75
CA ALA A 25 -3.77 -17.83 2.26
C ALA A 25 -3.13 -16.84 3.24
N LEU A 26 -3.53 -15.57 3.26
CA LEU A 26 -3.03 -14.61 4.24
C LEU A 26 -4.09 -14.43 5.31
N ALA A 27 -3.75 -14.68 6.56
CA ALA A 27 -4.62 -14.45 7.72
C ALA A 27 -3.85 -13.71 8.82
N ASN A 28 -4.54 -12.87 9.58
CA ASN A 28 -3.97 -12.28 10.79
C ASN A 28 -4.01 -13.29 11.95
N ASP A 29 -3.51 -12.88 13.12
CA ASP A 29 -3.45 -13.72 14.32
C ASP A 29 -4.83 -14.17 14.82
N GLN A 30 -5.90 -13.52 14.37
CA GLN A 30 -7.29 -13.87 14.66
C GLN A 30 -7.95 -14.72 13.57
N GLY A 31 -7.20 -15.16 12.56
CA GLY A 31 -7.70 -15.98 11.45
C GLY A 31 -8.50 -15.20 10.40
N ALA A 32 -8.54 -13.86 10.47
CA ALA A 32 -9.22 -13.05 9.48
C ALA A 32 -8.37 -12.93 8.21
N ALA A 33 -9.00 -13.16 7.06
CA ALA A 33 -8.33 -13.07 5.77
C ALA A 33 -7.77 -11.67 5.50
N LEU A 34 -6.55 -11.64 4.96
CA LEU A 34 -5.82 -10.43 4.61
C LEU A 34 -5.69 -10.29 3.09
N ALA A 35 -5.76 -9.05 2.62
CA ALA A 35 -5.48 -8.71 1.23
C ALA A 35 -3.97 -8.62 0.93
N GLY A 36 -3.16 -8.43 1.96
CA GLY A 36 -1.70 -8.32 1.88
C GLY A 36 -1.02 -8.62 3.21
N CYS A 37 0.29 -8.84 3.15
CA CYS A 37 1.13 -8.99 4.33
C CYS A 37 2.58 -8.65 3.99
N ALA A 38 3.15 -7.67 4.68
CA ALA A 38 4.56 -7.35 4.62
C ALA A 38 5.39 -8.01 5.74
N ARG A 39 6.41 -8.77 5.33
CA ARG A 39 7.43 -9.33 6.22
C ARG A 39 8.70 -8.50 6.18
N HIS A 40 8.85 -7.62 7.17
CA HIS A 40 9.98 -6.69 7.24
C HIS A 40 11.35 -7.39 7.25
N VAL A 41 11.48 -8.49 8.01
CA VAL A 41 12.75 -9.23 8.16
C VAL A 41 13.18 -9.91 6.86
N SER A 42 12.26 -10.59 6.16
CA SER A 42 12.59 -11.27 4.90
C SER A 42 12.61 -10.34 3.68
N GLY A 43 12.11 -9.11 3.80
CA GLY A 43 12.05 -8.16 2.70
C GLY A 43 11.02 -8.57 1.65
N GLU A 44 9.88 -9.08 2.09
CA GLU A 44 8.83 -9.62 1.21
C GLU A 44 7.49 -8.98 1.51
N MET A 45 6.73 -8.72 0.45
CA MET A 45 5.35 -8.23 0.49
C MET A 45 4.49 -9.21 -0.30
N PHE A 46 3.65 -9.95 0.41
CA PHE A 46 2.69 -10.88 -0.15
C PHE A 46 1.39 -10.15 -0.40
N LEU A 47 0.78 -10.37 -1.57
CA LEU A 47 -0.46 -9.74 -1.98
C LEU A 47 -1.40 -10.81 -2.53
N ALA A 48 -2.67 -10.71 -2.17
CA ALA A 48 -3.71 -11.54 -2.74
C ALA A 48 -3.93 -11.20 -4.23
N THR A 49 -4.32 -12.22 -5.00
CA THR A 49 -4.74 -12.15 -6.39
C THR A 49 -6.26 -12.03 -6.45
N GLY A 50 -6.80 -11.63 -7.60
CA GLY A 50 -8.25 -11.43 -7.78
C GLY A 50 -8.77 -10.05 -7.33
N MET A 51 -7.95 -9.26 -6.64
CA MET A 51 -8.26 -7.86 -6.32
C MET A 51 -8.37 -7.00 -7.59
N ASP A 52 -9.27 -6.03 -7.58
CA ASP A 52 -9.33 -4.99 -8.61
C ASP A 52 -8.11 -4.04 -8.52
N ARG A 53 -7.97 -3.13 -9.48
CA ARG A 53 -6.80 -2.24 -9.54
C ARG A 53 -6.74 -1.23 -8.39
N GLN A 54 -7.87 -0.76 -7.92
CA GLN A 54 -7.94 0.20 -6.84
C GLN A 54 -7.60 -0.50 -5.52
N GLU A 55 -8.16 -1.69 -5.29
CA GLU A 55 -7.84 -2.57 -4.16
C GLU A 55 -6.36 -2.91 -4.13
N GLN A 56 -5.79 -3.38 -5.25
CA GLN A 56 -4.35 -3.66 -5.36
C GLN A 56 -3.50 -2.44 -4.96
N ALA A 57 -3.86 -1.25 -5.44
CA ALA A 57 -3.10 -0.04 -5.13
C ALA A 57 -3.21 0.35 -3.66
N SER A 58 -4.40 0.25 -3.08
CA SER A 58 -4.63 0.50 -1.65
C SER A 58 -3.87 -0.50 -0.78
N THR A 59 -3.89 -1.79 -1.13
CA THR A 59 -3.18 -2.84 -0.39
C THR A 59 -1.67 -2.65 -0.48
N VAL A 60 -1.11 -2.37 -1.67
CA VAL A 60 0.33 -2.07 -1.80
C VAL A 60 0.73 -0.87 -0.95
N LEU A 61 -0.09 0.18 -0.92
CA LEU A 61 0.16 1.35 -0.09
C LEU A 61 0.12 1.02 1.41
N HIS A 62 -0.87 0.24 1.84
CA HIS A 62 -1.02 -0.22 3.21
C HIS A 62 0.19 -1.02 3.69
N GLU A 63 0.62 -2.02 2.91
CA GLU A 63 1.79 -2.84 3.25
C GLU A 63 3.10 -2.05 3.23
N LEU A 64 3.21 -1.04 2.36
CA LEU A 64 4.35 -0.12 2.37
C LEU A 64 4.41 0.69 3.66
N ILE A 65 3.27 1.14 4.18
CA ILE A 65 3.20 1.84 5.48
C ILE A 65 3.63 0.91 6.61
N HIS A 66 3.20 -0.36 6.62
CA HIS A 66 3.70 -1.34 7.59
C HIS A 66 5.22 -1.48 7.58
N LEU A 67 5.83 -1.55 6.39
CA LEU A 67 7.28 -1.63 6.24
C LEU A 67 8.00 -0.39 6.76
N VAL A 68 7.47 0.80 6.45
CA VAL A 68 8.01 2.09 6.93
C VAL A 68 7.97 2.17 8.46
N LEU A 69 6.83 1.80 9.05
CA LEU A 69 6.65 1.83 10.50
C LEU A 69 7.59 0.83 11.19
N LYS A 70 7.69 -0.40 10.69
CA LYS A 70 8.62 -1.39 11.23
C LYS A 70 10.08 -0.99 11.08
N GLN A 71 10.44 -0.26 10.02
CA GLN A 71 11.80 0.24 9.83
C GLN A 71 12.17 1.39 10.79
N SER A 72 11.21 2.27 11.09
CA SER A 72 11.50 3.58 11.70
C SER A 72 11.07 3.68 13.16
N ALA A 73 10.02 2.96 13.56
CA ALA A 73 9.40 3.10 14.87
C ALA A 73 9.74 1.99 15.87
N GLN A 74 10.53 0.94 15.49
CA GLN A 74 11.03 -0.15 16.35
C GLN A 74 10.23 -0.39 17.66
N ASP A 75 8.95 -0.72 17.51
CA ASP A 75 7.99 -1.00 18.59
C ASP A 75 7.78 0.09 19.67
N GLN A 76 8.30 1.30 19.46
CA GLN A 76 8.09 2.49 20.29
C GLN A 76 6.85 3.27 19.85
N TRP A 77 5.72 2.58 19.75
CA TRP A 77 4.44 3.15 19.30
C TRP A 77 3.90 4.27 20.20
N GLU A 78 4.36 4.33 21.45
CA GLU A 78 3.99 5.35 22.44
C GLU A 78 4.64 6.72 22.17
N GLN A 79 5.65 6.78 21.29
CA GLN A 79 6.25 8.04 20.87
C GLN A 79 5.58 8.52 19.59
N GLU A 80 4.42 9.17 19.75
CA GLU A 80 3.59 9.72 18.66
C GLU A 80 4.44 10.45 17.61
N GLU A 81 5.34 11.33 18.05
CA GLU A 81 6.17 12.15 17.15
C GLU A 81 7.11 11.29 16.27
N ARG A 82 7.58 10.14 16.76
CA ARG A 82 8.37 9.19 15.95
C ARG A 82 7.51 8.49 14.92
N VAL A 83 6.29 8.09 15.30
CA VAL A 83 5.33 7.47 14.38
C VAL A 83 4.96 8.45 13.27
N VAL A 84 4.63 9.70 13.63
CA VAL A 84 4.34 10.78 12.68
C VAL A 84 5.53 11.05 11.77
N SER A 85 6.74 11.16 12.32
CA SER A 85 7.96 11.36 11.54
C SER A 85 8.21 10.22 10.55
N ALA A 86 7.96 8.96 10.95
CA ALA A 86 8.06 7.80 10.08
C ALA A 86 7.02 7.84 8.94
N LEU A 87 5.76 8.15 9.27
CA LEU A 87 4.66 8.27 8.30
C LEU A 87 4.84 9.44 7.34
N ALA A 88 5.55 10.50 7.73
CA ALA A 88 5.87 11.62 6.85
C ALA A 88 7.05 11.30 5.92
N SER A 89 8.16 10.82 6.48
CA SER A 89 9.42 10.66 5.73
C SER A 89 9.49 9.36 4.92
N GLY A 90 8.92 8.27 5.42
CA GLY A 90 9.00 6.96 4.77
C GLY A 90 8.28 6.91 3.42
N PRO A 91 7.00 7.34 3.32
CA PRO A 91 6.32 7.42 2.04
C PRO A 91 7.01 8.38 1.07
N ALA A 92 7.50 9.52 1.55
CA ALA A 92 8.26 10.47 0.72
C ALA A 92 9.53 9.82 0.14
N GLN A 93 10.28 9.06 0.94
CA GLN A 93 11.45 8.31 0.47
C GLN A 93 11.03 7.25 -0.56
N ALA A 94 9.98 6.47 -0.27
CA ALA A 94 9.47 5.47 -1.21
C ALA A 94 8.98 6.11 -2.53
N MET A 95 8.49 7.35 -2.49
CA MET A 95 8.13 8.15 -3.66
C MET A 95 9.33 8.48 -4.53
N GLN A 96 10.40 8.96 -3.91
CA GLN A 96 11.65 9.28 -4.60
C GLN A 96 12.30 8.02 -5.20
N ASP A 97 12.29 6.92 -4.46
CA ASP A 97 12.93 5.67 -4.88
C ASP A 97 12.14 4.93 -5.97
N ASN A 98 10.81 5.11 -6.04
CA ASN A 98 9.93 4.36 -6.93
C ASN A 98 8.94 5.26 -7.70
N PRO A 99 9.40 6.25 -8.49
CA PRO A 99 8.52 7.21 -9.16
C PRO A 99 7.57 6.55 -10.16
N LYS A 100 7.92 5.37 -10.69
CA LYS A 100 7.04 4.58 -11.54
C LYS A 100 5.89 3.97 -10.73
N LEU A 101 6.17 3.37 -9.56
CA LEU A 101 5.15 2.77 -8.69
C LEU A 101 4.08 3.80 -8.32
N TRP A 102 4.49 4.98 -7.86
CA TRP A 102 3.54 6.00 -7.41
C TRP A 102 2.67 6.56 -8.51
N ARG A 103 3.18 6.67 -9.74
CA ARG A 103 2.33 6.97 -10.90
C ARG A 103 1.28 5.90 -11.15
N GLN A 104 1.61 4.62 -10.92
CA GLN A 104 0.63 3.53 -11.04
C GLN A 104 -0.41 3.59 -9.92
N ILE A 105 0.01 3.79 -8.67
CA ILE A 105 -0.89 3.96 -7.51
C ILE A 105 -1.82 5.15 -7.73
N ALA A 106 -1.29 6.32 -8.06
CA ALA A 106 -2.09 7.52 -8.33
C ALA A 106 -3.09 7.31 -9.47
N LYS A 107 -2.69 6.62 -10.54
CA LYS A 107 -3.59 6.27 -11.65
C LYS A 107 -4.71 5.32 -11.23
N ALA A 108 -4.40 4.33 -10.40
CA ALA A 108 -5.36 3.35 -9.91
C ALA A 108 -6.34 3.93 -8.88
N LEU A 109 -5.88 4.84 -8.02
CA LEU A 109 -6.69 5.50 -7.01
C LEU A 109 -7.49 6.69 -7.54
N LYS A 110 -7.18 7.18 -8.75
CA LYS A 110 -7.96 8.22 -9.40
C LYS A 110 -9.35 7.65 -9.69
N LYS A 111 -10.34 7.97 -8.83
CA LYS A 111 -11.76 7.77 -9.13
C LYS A 111 -12.00 8.25 -10.57
N LYS A 112 -12.61 7.41 -11.41
CA LYS A 112 -13.39 7.98 -12.52
C LYS A 112 -14.36 8.90 -11.83
N ARG A 113 -14.18 10.21 -12.00
CA ARG A 113 -15.14 11.20 -11.56
C ARG A 113 -16.44 10.75 -12.22
N ALA A 114 -17.33 10.10 -11.46
CA ALA A 114 -18.70 9.96 -11.90
C ALA A 114 -19.10 11.39 -12.26
N GLN A 115 -19.58 11.59 -13.48
CA GLN A 115 -20.24 12.84 -13.82
C GLN A 115 -21.40 12.94 -12.84
N GLN A 116 -21.16 13.53 -11.68
CA GLN A 116 -22.25 14.01 -10.84
C GLN A 116 -22.93 15.04 -11.75
N PRO A 117 -24.17 14.83 -12.19
CA PRO A 117 -24.92 15.95 -12.71
C PRO A 117 -24.86 17.00 -11.61
N GLY A 118 -24.28 18.17 -11.95
CA GLY A 118 -24.28 19.28 -11.02
C GLY A 118 -25.70 19.49 -10.54
N TRP A 119 -25.86 19.80 -9.26
CA TRP A 119 -27.16 20.06 -8.63
C TRP A 119 -27.99 21.16 -9.33
N TRP A 120 -27.39 21.88 -10.29
CA TRP A 120 -28.04 22.83 -11.21
C TRP A 120 -28.73 22.20 -12.44
N LYS A 121 -28.74 20.87 -12.58
CA LYS A 121 -29.38 20.13 -13.70
C LYS A 121 -30.70 19.46 -13.32
N THR A 122 -31.49 20.06 -12.44
CA THR A 122 -32.91 19.69 -12.28
C THR A 122 -33.75 20.73 -13.03
N PRO A 123 -34.51 20.37 -14.08
CA PRO A 123 -35.53 21.26 -14.62
C PRO A 123 -36.57 21.54 -13.54
N ALA A 124 -37.05 22.78 -13.48
CA ALA A 124 -38.17 23.20 -12.65
C ALA A 124 -39.46 22.46 -13.02
#